data_AF-W2SYS8-F1
#
_entry.id   AF-W2SYS8-F1
#
_cell.length_a   1.000
_cell.length_b   1.000
_cell.length_c   1.000
_cell.angle_alpha   90.00
_cell.angle_beta   90.00
_cell.angle_gamma   90.00
#
_symmetry.space_group_name_H-M   'P 1'
#
loop_
_entity.id
_entity.type
_entity.pdbx_description
1 polymer ?
#
loop_
_entity_poly.entity_id
_entity_poly.type
_entity_poly.pdbx_seq_one_letter_code
_entity_poly.pdbx_strand_id
1 'polypeptide(L)'
;MAEHSTHIRHVLLYEFESGHPAAEAHRNLSQVFGPEASSERSVRACFRRFKTGNKKFEDEPRSGRPTAISFDELKNLAEQHPYEDAVEPAN
;
A
#
# COMPACT_ATOMS: atom_id res chain seq x y z
N MET A 1 13.55 9.06 7.22
CA MET A 1 13.34 8.21 6.03
C MET A 1 11.96 8.39 5.36
N ALA A 2 10.96 9.05 5.98
CA ALA A 2 9.64 9.25 5.37
C ALA A 2 9.55 10.49 4.45
N GLU A 3 10.42 11.48 4.66
CA GLU A 3 10.32 12.79 4.01
C GLU A 3 10.55 12.73 2.49
N HIS A 4 11.53 11.94 2.03
CA HIS A 4 11.82 11.79 0.60
C HIS A 4 10.67 11.18 -0.21
N SER A 5 9.91 10.26 0.39
CA SER A 5 8.74 9.63 -0.26
C SER A 5 7.65 10.65 -0.56
N THR A 6 7.37 11.54 0.39
CA THR A 6 6.39 12.62 0.22
C THR A 6 6.83 13.62 -0.86
N HIS A 7 8.11 14.02 -0.86
CA HIS A 7 8.64 14.93 -1.88
C HIS A 7 8.60 14.34 -3.29
N ILE A 8 8.96 13.06 -3.44
CA ILE A 8 8.87 12.36 -4.72
C ILE A 8 7.43 12.38 -5.24
N ARG A 9 6.44 12.15 -4.36
CA ARG A 9 5.04 12.14 -4.76
C ARG A 9 4.50 13.51 -5.14
N HIS A 10 4.96 14.59 -4.47
CA HIS A 10 4.66 15.96 -4.88
C HIS A 10 5.22 16.28 -6.26
N VAL A 11 6.48 15.92 -6.53
CA VAL A 11 7.09 16.11 -7.85
C VAL A 11 6.32 15.33 -8.92
N LEU A 12 5.95 14.08 -8.65
CA LEU A 12 5.15 13.28 -9.58
C LEU A 12 3.77 13.88 -9.86
N LEU A 13 3.12 14.49 -8.86
CA LEU A 13 1.86 15.18 -9.07
C LEU A 13 2.05 16.43 -9.94
N TYR A 14 3.08 17.22 -9.67
CA TYR A 14 3.42 18.39 -10.47
C TYR A 14 3.67 18.04 -11.94
N GLU A 15 4.46 17.00 -12.20
CA GLU A 15 4.75 16.49 -13.54
C GLU A 15 3.47 16.02 -14.25
N PHE A 16 2.57 15.33 -13.52
CA PHE A 16 1.29 14.89 -14.04
C PHE A 16 0.36 16.05 -14.39
N GLU A 17 0.25 17.06 -13.51
CA GLU A 17 -0.58 18.25 -13.74
C GLU A 17 -0.02 19.17 -14.83
N SER A 18 1.31 19.15 -15.03
CA SER A 18 1.99 19.83 -16.13
C SER A 18 1.78 19.14 -17.49
N GLY A 19 1.17 17.96 -17.51
CA GLY A 19 0.86 17.21 -18.74
C GLY A 19 2.02 16.40 -19.29
N HIS A 20 3.13 16.28 -18.56
CA HIS A 20 4.27 15.47 -18.99
C HIS A 20 3.92 13.98 -18.98
N PRO A 21 4.43 13.17 -19.92
CA PRO A 21 4.26 11.72 -19.90
C PRO A 21 5.08 11.09 -18.76
N ALA A 22 4.63 9.92 -18.27
CA ALA A 22 5.28 9.21 -17.17
C ALA A 22 6.78 8.90 -17.42
N ALA A 23 7.18 8.71 -18.67
CA ALA A 23 8.59 8.48 -19.03
C ALA A 23 9.46 9.74 -18.84
N GLU A 24 8.91 10.92 -19.14
CA GLU A 24 9.59 12.20 -18.92
C GLU A 24 9.63 12.54 -17.42
N ALA A 25 8.50 12.37 -16.73
CA ALA A 25 8.43 12.53 -15.28
C ALA A 25 9.45 11.64 -14.54
N HIS A 26 9.65 10.40 -14.99
CA HIS A 26 10.71 9.54 -14.44
C HIS A 26 12.11 10.10 -14.68
N ARG A 27 12.41 10.60 -15.88
CA ARG A 27 13.73 11.18 -16.18
C ARG A 27 14.00 12.39 -15.31
N ASN A 28 13.04 13.30 -15.17
CA ASN A 28 13.15 14.48 -14.32
C ASN A 28 13.32 14.06 -12.85
N LEU A 29 12.53 13.09 -12.39
CA LEU A 29 12.64 12.55 -11.03
C LEU A 29 14.02 11.93 -10.77
N SER A 30 14.56 11.15 -11.71
CA SER A 30 15.90 10.55 -11.59
C SER A 30 17.02 11.59 -11.59
N GLN A 31 16.85 12.72 -12.28
CA GLN A 31 17.83 13.82 -12.23
C GLN A 31 17.85 14.51 -10.87
N VAL A 32 16.69 14.65 -10.21
CA VAL A 32 16.58 15.32 -8.90
C VAL A 32 16.97 14.39 -7.74
N PHE A 33 16.49 13.15 -7.74
CA PHE A 33 16.62 12.22 -6.61
C PHE A 33 17.67 11.12 -6.82
N GLY A 34 18.22 10.98 -8.03
CA GLY A 34 19.28 10.02 -8.31
C GLY A 34 18.89 8.58 -7.92
N PRO A 35 19.71 7.87 -7.14
CA PRO A 35 19.41 6.50 -6.67
C PRO A 35 18.13 6.36 -5.85
N GLU A 36 17.70 7.43 -5.18
CA GLU A 36 16.48 7.45 -4.35
C GLU A 36 15.20 7.70 -5.17
N ALA A 37 15.34 7.90 -6.50
CA ALA A 37 14.20 8.11 -7.38
C ALA A 37 13.31 6.85 -7.47
N SER A 38 12.01 7.08 -7.57
CA SER A 38 11.07 5.99 -7.81
C SER A 38 11.30 5.36 -9.18
N SER A 39 11.22 4.02 -9.24
CA SER A 39 11.30 3.28 -10.50
C SER A 39 10.23 3.74 -11.51
N GLU A 40 10.51 3.60 -12.81
CA GLU A 40 9.57 3.96 -13.88
C GLU A 40 8.21 3.26 -13.72
N ARG A 41 8.23 2.01 -13.25
CA ARG A 41 7.01 1.24 -12.94
C ARG A 41 6.17 1.92 -11.86
N SER A 42 6.82 2.40 -10.80
CA SER A 42 6.18 3.13 -9.70
C SER A 42 5.61 4.47 -10.18
N VAL A 43 6.34 5.21 -11.01
CA VAL A 43 5.88 6.46 -11.64
C VAL A 43 4.61 6.23 -12.46
N ARG A 44 4.61 5.21 -13.34
CA ARG A 44 3.44 4.82 -14.14
C ARG A 44 2.25 4.40 -13.27
N ALA A 45 2.50 3.70 -12.16
CA ALA A 45 1.44 3.33 -11.21
C ALA A 45 0.83 4.56 -10.52
N CYS A 46 1.67 5.52 -10.13
CA CYS A 46 1.24 6.79 -9.54
C CYS A 46 0.35 7.58 -10.52
N PHE A 47 0.78 7.71 -11.77
CA PHE A 47 0.01 8.38 -12.82
C PHE A 47 -1.35 7.75 -13.07
N ARG A 48 -1.45 6.40 -13.03
CA ARG A 48 -2.75 5.72 -13.12
C ARG A 48 -3.67 6.07 -11.95
N ARG A 49 -3.14 6.22 -10.73
CA ARG A 49 -3.90 6.65 -9.54
C ARG A 49 -4.36 8.11 -9.64
N PHE A 50 -3.51 8.99 -10.17
CA PHE A 50 -3.87 10.39 -10.38
C PHE A 50 -5.00 10.55 -11.41
N LYS A 51 -4.99 9.73 -12.47
CA LYS A 51 -6.09 9.69 -13.45
C LYS A 51 -7.43 9.27 -12.83
N THR A 52 -7.44 8.45 -11.78
CA THR A 52 -8.66 8.04 -11.08
C THR A 52 -9.07 9.03 -9.98
N GLY A 53 -8.46 10.23 -9.94
CA GLY A 53 -8.78 11.26 -8.96
C GLY A 53 -8.16 11.05 -7.57
N ASN A 54 -7.39 9.98 -7.36
CA ASN A 54 -6.72 9.73 -6.08
C ASN A 54 -5.38 10.44 -6.02
N LYS A 55 -5.41 11.70 -5.57
CA LYS A 55 -4.22 12.55 -5.37
C LYS A 55 -3.67 12.50 -3.93
N LYS A 56 -4.16 11.60 -3.07
CA LYS A 56 -3.66 11.50 -1.69
C LYS A 56 -2.15 11.17 -1.71
N PHE A 57 -1.40 11.96 -0.93
CA PHE A 57 0.06 11.86 -0.83
C PHE A 57 0.51 10.82 0.18
N GLU A 58 -0.29 10.59 1.21
CA GLU A 58 -0.06 9.52 2.17
C GLU A 58 -0.58 8.20 1.60
N ASP A 59 0.19 7.14 1.84
CA ASP A 59 -0.36 5.80 1.68
C ASP A 59 -1.46 5.63 2.72
N GLU A 60 -2.68 5.38 2.24
CA GLU A 60 -3.78 5.00 3.10
C GLU A 60 -3.34 3.78 3.93
N PRO A 61 -3.67 3.72 5.23
CA PRO A 61 -3.28 2.60 6.06
C PRO A 61 -3.63 1.31 5.33
N ARG A 62 -2.59 0.50 5.05
CA ARG A 62 -2.77 -0.75 4.32
C ARG A 62 -3.78 -1.58 5.10
N SER A 63 -4.93 -1.90 4.51
CA SER A 63 -5.82 -2.93 5.03
C SER A 63 -5.08 -4.27 4.89
N GLY A 64 -4.25 -4.58 5.88
CA GLY A 64 -3.53 -5.83 6.02
C GLY A 64 -4.27 -6.78 6.96
N ARG A 65 -3.73 -7.99 7.08
CA ARG A 65 -4.15 -8.98 8.09
C ARG A 65 -4.08 -8.33 9.48
N PRO A 66 -5.09 -8.47 10.34
CA PRO A 66 -4.99 -8.05 11.74
C PRO A 66 -3.73 -8.67 12.37
N THR A 67 -2.82 -7.83 12.86
CA THR A 67 -1.50 -8.26 13.34
C THR A 67 -1.58 -9.05 14.64
N ALA A 68 -2.67 -8.89 15.40
CA ALA A 68 -2.95 -9.69 16.59
C ALA A 68 -4.46 -9.72 16.80
N ILE A 69 -5.03 -10.92 16.92
CA ILE A 69 -6.31 -11.14 17.58
C ILE A 69 -5.97 -11.26 19.07
N SER A 70 -6.67 -10.54 19.94
CA SER A 70 -6.39 -10.60 21.39
C SER A 70 -6.72 -11.99 21.95
N PHE A 71 -6.09 -12.39 23.06
CA PHE A 71 -6.42 -13.65 23.72
C PHE A 71 -7.89 -13.69 24.16
N ASP A 72 -8.47 -12.56 24.54
CA ASP A 72 -9.88 -12.45 24.91
C ASP A 72 -10.81 -12.65 23.70
N GLU A 73 -10.46 -12.10 22.54
CA GLU A 73 -11.17 -12.34 21.28
C GLU A 73 -11.07 -13.81 20.84
N LEU A 74 -9.89 -14.43 20.98
CA LEU A 74 -9.70 -15.86 20.71
C LEU A 74 -10.51 -16.74 21.68
N LYS A 75 -10.52 -16.40 22.97
CA LYS A 75 -11.26 -17.12 24.00
C LYS A 75 -12.76 -17.05 23.75
N ASN A 76 -13.28 -15.86 23.40
CA ASN A 76 -14.70 -15.69 23.08
C ASN A 76 -15.10 -16.50 21.84
N LEU A 77 -14.24 -16.55 20.81
CA LEU A 77 -14.48 -17.37 19.62
C LEU A 77 -14.53 -18.88 19.96
N ALA A 78 -13.63 -19.34 20.85
CA ALA A 78 -13.59 -20.73 21.30
C ALA A 78 -14.80 -21.10 22.18
N GLU A 79 -15.31 -20.17 22.99
CA GLU A 79 -16.53 -20.36 23.79
C GLU A 79 -17.80 -20.41 22.92
N GLN A 80 -17.82 -19.68 21.80
CA GLN A 80 -18.93 -19.72 20.84
C GLN A 80 -18.94 -20.99 19.97
N HIS A 81 -17.80 -21.65 19.82
CA HIS A 81 -17.65 -22.91 19.08
C HIS A 81 -16.89 -23.93 19.92
N PRO A 82 -17.56 -24.55 20.92
CA PRO A 82 -16.98 -25.71 21.60
C PRO A 82 -16.76 -26.80 20.54
N TYR A 83 -15.50 -27.25 20.40
CA TYR A 83 -15.17 -28.38 19.54
C TYR A 83 -15.97 -29.59 20.04
N GLU A 84 -16.93 -30.07 19.25
CA GLU A 84 -17.54 -31.37 19.50
C GLU A 84 -16.49 -32.44 19.19
N ASP A 85 -16.05 -33.15 20.22
CA ASP A 85 -15.22 -34.34 20.08
C ASP A 85 -15.89 -35.28 19.08
N ALA A 86 -15.25 -35.48 17.93
CA ALA A 86 -15.65 -36.50 16.98
C ALA A 86 -15.51 -37.85 17.68
N VAL A 87 -16.64 -38.38 18.13
CA VAL A 87 -16.79 -39.77 18.59
C VAL A 87 -16.30 -40.66 17.46
N GLU A 88 -15.14 -41.30 17.67
CA GLU A 88 -14.57 -42.31 16.80
C GLU A 88 -15.49 -43.56 16.81
N PRO A 89 -16.15 -43.96 15.71
CA PRO A 89 -16.94 -45.18 15.72
C PRO A 89 -16.11 -46.38 15.27
N ALA A 90 -15.95 -47.31 16.21
CA ALA A 90 -15.99 -48.77 16.10
C ALA A 90 -15.05 -49.50 15.12
N ASN A 91 -14.20 -50.37 15.69
CA ASN A 91 -13.74 -51.63 15.11
C ASN A 91 -14.35 -52.80 15.87
#